data_AF-A0A953Y1R0-F1
#
_entry.id   AF-A0A953Y1R0-F1
#
_cell.length_a   1.000
_cell.length_b   1.000
_cell.length_c   1.000
_cell.angle_alpha   90.00
_cell.angle_beta   90.00
_cell.angle_gamma   90.00
#
_symmetry.space_group_name_H-M   'P 1'
#
loop_
_entity.id
_entity.type
_entity.pdbx_description
1 polymer ?
#
loop_
_entity_poly.entity_id
_entity_poly.type
_entity_poly.pdbx_seq_one_letter_code
_entity_poly.pdbx_strand_id
1 'polypeptide(L)'
;MKTTHWAIAIGALTLGLAPGAAEAGILVKKNGVTFIGKLNPETTPPCPADAKNMPESVIMTWPYKDNVDGPFGRSSLTFHDYEIRWYSVTDDAPTEEYWTEHLDEDIDVKWHKLRDEFKRGLNTESKGGFTPIKPEIDLTNERNRVLSPHPHRFGKAKVNFPDGWNVRNVGKLFIIEKSEPGADGFRPKIHLYEVDSVPAMVPETVDMVRNTLSKQLAAIKDAKFEVLDRSQPKAIAGVGFDVNLSTASTVGGRKIRSLRTIAFRAEQTYFFSAYAHENDWVELEGLFKKCRNTLKVEE
;
A
#
# COMPACT_ATOMS: atom_id res chain seq x y z
N MET A 1 -34.19 25.45 22.56
CA MET A 1 -33.80 24.24 21.81
C MET A 1 -32.44 24.49 21.18
N LYS A 2 -31.39 23.82 21.66
CA LYS A 2 -30.03 23.96 21.10
C LYS A 2 -29.91 22.94 19.97
N THR A 3 -29.80 23.42 18.74
CA THR A 3 -29.52 22.60 17.56
C THR A 3 -28.04 22.24 17.57
N THR A 4 -27.70 21.06 18.09
CA THR A 4 -26.34 20.53 18.04
C THR A 4 -25.99 20.25 16.58
N HIS A 5 -25.15 21.10 15.99
CA HIS A 5 -24.63 20.90 14.64
C HIS A 5 -23.55 19.82 14.72
N TRP A 6 -23.88 18.60 14.30
CA TRP A 6 -22.93 17.51 14.16
C TRP A 6 -22.11 17.76 12.88
N ALA A 7 -20.97 18.43 13.02
CA ALA A 7 -19.95 18.45 12.01
C ALA A 7 -19.32 17.05 11.94
N ILE A 8 -19.89 16.18 11.12
CA ILE A 8 -19.25 14.91 10.79
C ILE A 8 -17.99 15.26 9.99
N ALA A 9 -16.83 15.07 10.60
CA ALA A 9 -15.54 15.09 9.92
C ALA A 9 -15.42 13.87 9.00
N ILE A 10 -16.25 13.79 7.96
CA ILE A 10 -15.94 13.02 6.76
C ILE A 10 -14.89 13.86 6.06
N GLY A 11 -13.64 13.61 6.43
CA GLY A 11 -12.48 14.18 5.74
C GLY A 11 -12.61 13.82 4.27
N ALA A 12 -12.96 14.83 3.48
CA ALA A 12 -12.83 14.81 2.05
C ALA A 12 -11.39 14.42 1.74
N LEU A 13 -11.20 13.23 1.19
CA LEU A 13 -10.02 12.96 0.37
C LEU A 13 -10.24 13.74 -0.92
N THR A 14 -10.09 15.07 -0.84
CA THR A 14 -9.93 15.92 -2.00
C THR A 14 -8.66 15.43 -2.68
N LEU A 15 -8.85 14.63 -3.74
CA LEU A 15 -7.88 14.48 -4.81
C LEU A 15 -7.73 15.85 -5.44
N GLY A 16 -6.91 16.69 -4.80
CA GLY A 16 -6.38 17.87 -5.43
C GLY A 16 -5.65 17.38 -6.68
N LEU A 17 -6.12 17.84 -7.83
CA LEU A 17 -5.29 18.02 -9.01
C LEU A 17 -4.26 19.09 -8.65
N ALA A 18 -3.31 18.72 -7.80
CA ALA A 18 -2.04 19.38 -7.66
C ALA A 18 -1.19 19.00 -8.90
N PRO A 19 -0.22 19.83 -9.29
CA PRO A 19 0.82 19.40 -10.23
C PRO A 19 1.34 18.03 -9.76
N GLY A 20 1.47 17.08 -10.71
CA GLY A 20 1.53 15.64 -10.45
C GLY A 20 2.26 15.33 -9.15
N ALA A 21 1.56 14.69 -8.20
CA ALA A 21 2.11 14.42 -6.89
C ALA A 21 3.48 13.75 -7.05
N ALA A 22 4.54 14.45 -6.65
CA ALA A 22 5.90 13.93 -6.74
C ALA A 22 5.95 12.55 -6.07
N GLU A 23 6.19 11.54 -6.91
CA GLU A 23 6.23 10.14 -6.52
C GLU A 23 7.47 9.91 -5.63
N ALA A 24 7.49 8.80 -4.88
CA ALA A 24 8.67 8.49 -4.08
C ALA A 24 9.85 8.31 -5.03
N GLY A 25 10.92 9.08 -4.85
CA GLY A 25 12.12 8.98 -5.66
C GLY A 25 13.31 8.54 -4.82
N ILE A 26 14.17 7.72 -5.40
CA ILE A 26 15.44 7.28 -4.83
C ILE A 26 16.60 7.87 -5.63
N LEU A 27 17.64 8.30 -4.93
CA LEU A 27 18.91 8.71 -5.51
C LEU A 27 20.05 7.92 -4.87
N VAL A 28 20.93 7.36 -5.69
CA VAL A 28 22.11 6.60 -5.29
C VAL A 28 23.34 7.41 -5.70
N LYS A 29 24.19 7.75 -4.73
CA LYS A 29 25.48 8.42 -4.99
C LYS A 29 26.54 7.41 -5.47
N LYS A 30 27.60 7.91 -6.11
CA LYS A 30 28.76 7.09 -6.56
C LYS A 30 29.50 6.38 -5.43
N ASN A 31 29.34 6.83 -4.19
CA ASN A 31 29.88 6.17 -2.99
C ASN A 31 28.90 5.17 -2.35
N GLY A 32 27.74 4.91 -2.97
CA GLY A 32 26.74 3.97 -2.49
C GLY A 32 25.71 4.51 -1.49
N VAL A 33 25.87 5.75 -1.01
CA VAL A 33 24.89 6.38 -0.11
C VAL A 33 23.58 6.63 -0.86
N THR A 34 22.45 6.29 -0.25
CA THR A 34 21.13 6.40 -0.85
C THR A 34 20.20 7.35 -0.12
N PHE A 35 19.49 8.17 -0.88
CA PHE A 35 18.49 9.10 -0.40
C PHE A 35 17.12 8.74 -0.96
N ILE A 36 16.07 8.81 -0.12
CA ILE A 36 14.68 8.59 -0.53
C ILE A 36 13.89 9.85 -0.20
N GLY A 37 13.34 10.49 -1.21
CA GLY A 37 12.67 11.78 -1.12
C GLY A 37 11.59 11.94 -2.17
N LYS A 38 11.19 13.17 -2.43
CA LYS A 38 10.32 13.52 -3.56
C LYS A 38 11.20 14.12 -4.66
N LEU A 39 11.25 13.46 -5.81
CA LEU A 39 11.82 14.00 -7.04
C LEU A 39 10.67 14.50 -7.91
N ASN A 40 10.81 15.70 -8.47
CA ASN A 40 9.78 16.23 -9.36
C ASN A 40 10.07 15.75 -10.79
N PRO A 41 9.19 14.94 -11.41
CA PRO A 41 9.40 14.41 -12.76
C PRO A 41 9.38 15.51 -13.84
N GLU A 42 8.77 16.67 -13.58
CA GLU A 42 8.77 17.80 -14.51
C GLU A 42 10.13 18.50 -14.59
N THR A 43 10.90 18.48 -13.50
CA THR A 43 12.22 19.16 -13.41
C THR A 43 13.39 18.19 -13.33
N THR A 44 13.12 16.89 -13.20
CA THR A 44 14.12 15.84 -13.08
C THR A 44 13.92 14.88 -14.24
N PRO A 45 14.71 14.97 -15.32
CA PRO A 45 14.58 14.04 -16.43
C PRO A 45 14.82 12.60 -15.95
N PRO A 46 14.32 11.58 -16.66
CA PRO A 46 14.65 10.19 -16.35
C PRO A 46 16.16 9.98 -16.28
N CYS A 47 16.62 9.08 -15.40
CA CYS A 47 18.05 8.79 -15.30
C CYS A 47 18.54 8.26 -16.65
N PRO A 48 19.53 8.92 -17.29
CA PRO A 48 20.06 8.46 -18.55
C PRO A 48 20.93 7.22 -18.35
N ALA A 49 20.90 6.30 -19.32
CA ALA A 49 21.71 5.07 -19.31
C ALA A 49 23.22 5.34 -19.45
N ASP A 50 23.61 6.54 -19.90
CA ASP A 50 25.00 6.94 -20.02
C ASP A 50 25.32 8.18 -19.18
N ALA A 51 26.44 8.13 -18.46
CA ALA A 51 26.92 9.22 -17.61
C ALA A 51 27.16 10.55 -18.37
N LYS A 52 27.18 10.53 -19.71
CA LYS A 52 27.37 11.72 -20.55
C LYS A 52 26.13 12.61 -20.64
N ASN A 53 24.94 12.07 -20.37
CA ASN A 53 23.67 12.80 -20.51
C ASN A 53 23.01 13.13 -19.17
N MET A 54 23.73 12.97 -18.07
CA MET A 54 23.23 13.23 -16.72
C MET A 54 22.91 14.72 -16.52
N PRO A 55 21.79 15.07 -15.86
CA PRO A 55 21.51 16.47 -15.56
C PRO A 55 22.58 17.01 -14.60
N GLU A 56 22.98 18.28 -14.80
CA GLU A 56 23.99 18.97 -13.97
C GLU A 56 23.68 18.88 -12.46
N SER A 57 22.39 18.88 -12.11
CA SER A 57 21.94 18.61 -10.76
C SER A 57 20.55 17.99 -10.70
N VAL A 58 20.29 17.28 -9.61
CA VAL A 58 19.00 16.70 -9.23
C VAL A 58 18.60 17.27 -7.87
N ILE A 59 17.38 17.82 -7.78
CA ILE A 59 16.85 18.41 -6.54
C ILE A 59 15.82 17.45 -5.94
N MET A 60 16.07 17.03 -4.71
CA MET A 60 15.21 16.14 -3.95
C MET A 60 14.65 16.84 -2.72
N THR A 61 13.33 16.77 -2.51
CA THR A 61 12.73 17.24 -1.25
C THR A 61 12.76 16.10 -0.22
N TRP A 62 13.36 16.35 0.95
CA TRP A 62 13.53 15.36 2.03
C TRP A 62 13.07 15.93 3.38
N PRO A 63 12.39 15.13 4.24
CA PRO A 63 12.01 13.72 4.06
C PRO A 63 10.73 13.51 3.23
N TYR A 64 10.61 12.32 2.61
CA TYR A 64 9.45 11.92 1.80
C TYR A 64 8.13 11.80 2.61
N LYS A 65 8.21 11.48 3.91
CA LYS A 65 7.05 11.32 4.81
C LYS A 65 6.85 12.56 5.67
N ASP A 66 5.61 13.06 5.70
CA ASP A 66 5.20 14.26 6.44
C ASP A 66 5.24 14.12 7.98
N ASN A 67 5.66 12.96 8.52
CA ASN A 67 5.71 12.67 9.95
C ASN A 67 7.15 12.62 10.50
N VAL A 68 7.97 13.61 10.17
CA VAL A 68 9.19 13.83 10.94
C VAL A 68 9.00 15.13 11.71
N ASP A 69 8.47 15.03 12.94
CA ASP A 69 8.53 16.05 13.99
C ASP A 69 10.00 16.25 14.45
N GLY A 70 10.90 16.40 13.48
CA GLY A 70 12.31 16.70 13.68
C GLY A 70 12.56 18.19 13.48
N PRO A 71 13.57 18.78 14.14
CA PRO A 71 13.83 20.22 14.12
C PRO A 71 14.26 20.77 12.75
N PHE A 72 14.37 19.93 11.71
CA PHE A 72 14.99 20.27 10.43
C PHE A 72 14.03 20.65 9.30
N GLY A 73 12.70 20.52 9.50
CA GLY A 73 11.70 20.90 8.48
C GLY A 73 11.84 20.14 7.15
N ARG A 74 10.98 20.45 6.18
CA ARG A 74 11.18 19.98 4.79
C ARG A 74 12.40 20.72 4.23
N SER A 75 13.40 19.98 3.77
CA SER A 75 14.61 20.53 3.17
C SER A 75 14.74 20.07 1.72
N SER A 76 15.18 20.96 0.84
CA SER A 76 15.58 20.60 -0.52
C SER A 76 17.08 20.28 -0.50
N LEU A 77 17.43 19.08 -0.96
CA LEU A 77 18.80 18.64 -1.16
C LEU A 77 19.09 18.70 -2.65
N THR A 78 20.14 19.41 -3.03
CA THR A 78 20.66 19.43 -4.40
C THR A 78 21.84 18.47 -4.49
N PHE A 79 21.78 17.56 -5.45
CA PHE A 79 22.86 16.63 -5.78
C PHE A 79 23.41 17.00 -7.14
N HIS A 80 24.73 17.07 -7.28
CA HIS A 80 25.36 17.37 -8.56
C HIS A 80 25.68 16.08 -9.34
N ASP A 81 25.70 16.17 -10.66
CA ASP A 81 26.02 15.06 -11.59
C ASP A 81 27.24 14.22 -11.16
N TYR A 82 28.31 14.87 -10.69
CA TYR A 82 29.53 14.20 -10.28
C TYR A 82 29.36 13.33 -9.04
N GLU A 83 28.35 13.58 -8.21
CA GLU A 83 28.02 12.80 -7.01
C GLU A 83 27.07 11.65 -7.30
N ILE A 84 26.25 11.77 -8.35
CA ILE A 84 25.13 10.85 -8.60
C ILE A 84 25.62 9.66 -9.42
N ARG A 85 25.27 8.46 -8.98
CA ARG A 85 25.43 7.22 -9.76
C ARG A 85 24.18 6.96 -10.58
N TRP A 86 23.03 6.96 -9.91
CA TRP A 86 21.75 6.61 -10.49
C TRP A 86 20.61 7.21 -9.66
N TYR A 87 19.44 7.40 -10.27
CA TYR A 87 18.23 7.77 -9.54
C TYR A 87 16.97 7.25 -10.26
N SER A 88 15.87 7.11 -9.52
CA SER A 88 14.54 6.92 -10.09
C SER A 88 13.57 7.92 -9.46
N VAL A 89 12.73 8.53 -10.29
CA VAL A 89 11.71 9.49 -9.86
C VAL A 89 10.44 8.81 -9.34
N THR A 90 10.26 7.51 -9.62
CA THR A 90 9.04 6.74 -9.32
C THR A 90 9.25 5.66 -8.25
N ASP A 91 10.51 5.23 -8.04
CA ASP A 91 10.84 4.13 -7.14
C ASP A 91 11.39 4.60 -5.80
N ASP A 92 11.07 3.88 -4.74
CA ASP A 92 11.62 4.09 -3.39
C ASP A 92 12.76 3.13 -3.04
N ALA A 93 13.18 2.29 -4.01
CA ALA A 93 14.24 1.29 -3.88
C ALA A 93 15.00 1.13 -5.20
N PRO A 94 16.25 0.61 -5.19
CA PRO A 94 16.99 0.33 -6.42
C PRO A 94 16.30 -0.77 -7.24
N THR A 95 16.15 -0.52 -8.55
CA THR A 95 15.41 -1.38 -9.49
C THR A 95 16.30 -2.47 -10.10
N GLU A 96 15.70 -3.41 -10.83
CA GLU A 96 16.44 -4.41 -11.60
C GLU A 96 17.39 -3.78 -12.64
N GLU A 97 16.99 -2.65 -13.24
CA GLU A 97 17.84 -1.86 -14.14
C GLU A 97 19.11 -1.39 -13.41
N TYR A 98 18.95 -0.78 -12.23
CA TYR A 98 20.09 -0.40 -11.39
C TYR A 98 21.00 -1.59 -11.06
N TRP A 99 20.42 -2.73 -10.66
CA TRP A 99 21.20 -3.90 -10.30
C TRP A 99 21.89 -4.55 -11.49
N THR A 100 21.37 -4.38 -12.70
CA THR A 100 22.00 -4.89 -13.93
C THR A 100 23.32 -4.15 -14.21
N GLU A 101 23.36 -2.84 -13.95
CA GLU A 101 24.52 -2.00 -14.26
C GLU A 101 25.51 -1.88 -13.09
N HIS A 102 25.03 -1.88 -11.85
CA HIS A 102 25.81 -1.54 -10.65
C HIS A 102 25.88 -2.67 -9.62
N LEU A 103 25.73 -3.92 -10.05
CA LEU A 103 25.59 -5.10 -9.18
C LEU A 103 26.70 -5.25 -8.14
N ASP A 104 27.93 -4.95 -8.56
CA ASP A 104 29.14 -5.17 -7.77
C ASP A 104 29.67 -3.89 -7.11
N GLU A 105 28.95 -2.77 -7.25
CA GLU A 105 29.30 -1.52 -6.61
C GLU A 105 28.78 -1.44 -5.16
N ASP A 106 29.45 -0.63 -4.35
CA ASP A 106 29.04 -0.37 -2.97
C ASP A 106 27.69 0.34 -2.93
N ILE A 107 26.84 -0.08 -1.99
CA ILE A 107 25.54 0.53 -1.71
C ILE A 107 25.21 0.39 -0.23
N ASP A 108 24.39 1.30 0.31
CA ASP A 108 23.89 1.25 1.68
C ASP A 108 23.43 -0.16 2.10
N VAL A 109 23.84 -0.55 3.30
CA VAL A 109 23.60 -1.90 3.88
C VAL A 109 22.12 -2.31 3.84
N LYS A 110 21.20 -1.35 3.97
CA LYS A 110 19.75 -1.61 3.92
C LYS A 110 19.28 -2.24 2.60
N TRP A 111 20.06 -2.10 1.52
CA TRP A 111 19.75 -2.66 0.21
C TRP A 111 20.47 -3.97 -0.11
N HIS A 112 21.35 -4.46 0.78
CA HIS A 112 22.11 -5.69 0.51
C HIS A 112 21.20 -6.90 0.30
N LYS A 113 20.06 -6.98 1.01
CA LYS A 113 19.09 -8.05 0.82
C LYS A 113 18.51 -8.07 -0.60
N LEU A 114 18.13 -6.91 -1.15
CA LEU A 114 17.60 -6.81 -2.53
C LEU A 114 18.68 -7.18 -3.56
N ARG A 115 19.92 -6.72 -3.34
CA ARG A 115 21.07 -7.09 -4.17
C ARG A 115 21.30 -8.60 -4.20
N ASP A 116 21.25 -9.25 -3.04
CA ASP A 116 21.47 -10.70 -2.91
C ASP A 116 20.32 -11.51 -3.54
N GLU A 117 19.09 -10.99 -3.48
CA GLU A 117 17.93 -11.55 -4.20
C GLU A 117 18.13 -11.51 -5.71
N PHE A 118 18.55 -10.36 -6.26
CA PHE A 118 18.86 -10.22 -7.68
C PHE A 118 20.01 -11.16 -8.11
N LYS A 119 21.10 -11.25 -7.33
CA LYS A 119 22.22 -12.19 -7.58
C LYS A 119 21.75 -13.65 -7.63
N ARG A 120 20.80 -14.04 -6.78
CA ARG A 120 20.22 -15.40 -6.81
C ARG A 120 19.38 -15.65 -8.06
N GLY A 121 18.63 -14.65 -8.52
CA GLY A 121 17.87 -14.71 -9.78
C GLY A 121 18.76 -14.99 -10.99
N LEU A 122 19.84 -14.22 -11.15
CA LEU A 122 20.82 -14.40 -12.24
C LEU A 122 21.47 -15.80 -12.26
N ASN A 123 21.73 -16.37 -11.09
CA ASN A 123 22.30 -17.72 -10.95
C ASN A 123 21.29 -18.84 -11.28
N THR A 124 19.99 -18.53 -11.28
CA THR A 124 18.91 -19.45 -11.61
C THR A 124 18.66 -19.47 -13.12
N GLU A 125 18.70 -18.30 -13.78
CA GLU A 125 18.54 -18.18 -15.24
C GLU A 125 19.74 -18.73 -16.02
N SER A 126 20.96 -18.55 -15.51
CA SER A 126 22.19 -19.03 -16.17
C SER A 126 22.35 -20.56 -16.18
N LYS A 127 21.50 -21.32 -15.45
CA LYS A 127 21.56 -22.80 -15.39
C LYS A 127 20.63 -23.54 -16.36
N GLY A 128 20.00 -22.83 -17.30
CA GLY A 128 19.53 -23.41 -18.56
C GLY A 128 18.01 -23.55 -18.71
N GLY A 129 17.53 -23.03 -19.84
CA GLY A 129 16.35 -23.55 -20.56
C GLY A 129 14.98 -23.15 -20.01
N PHE A 130 14.52 -21.93 -20.32
CA PHE A 130 13.14 -21.51 -20.06
C PHE A 130 12.19 -22.20 -21.05
N THR A 131 11.56 -23.29 -20.62
CA THR A 131 10.18 -23.57 -21.07
C THR A 131 9.30 -22.67 -20.18
N PRO A 132 8.36 -21.86 -20.70
CA PRO A 132 7.43 -21.14 -19.84
C PRO A 132 6.56 -22.17 -19.10
N ILE A 133 7.05 -22.61 -17.95
CA ILE A 133 6.27 -23.30 -16.95
C ILE A 133 5.31 -22.22 -16.47
N LYS A 134 4.08 -22.24 -17.01
CA LYS A 134 2.91 -21.74 -16.30
C LYS A 134 3.04 -22.31 -14.89
N PRO A 135 3.26 -21.51 -13.84
CA PRO A 135 3.65 -22.04 -12.55
C PRO A 135 2.60 -23.08 -12.18
N GLU A 136 3.03 -24.33 -12.08
CA GLU A 136 2.23 -25.34 -11.42
C GLU A 136 2.18 -24.82 -9.99
N ILE A 137 1.02 -24.23 -9.65
CA ILE A 137 0.83 -23.48 -8.42
C ILE A 137 1.11 -24.46 -7.29
N ASP A 138 2.27 -24.30 -6.67
CA ASP A 138 2.59 -25.03 -5.46
C ASP A 138 1.75 -24.45 -4.32
N LEU A 139 0.50 -24.93 -4.24
CA LEU A 139 -0.45 -24.63 -3.18
C LEU A 139 0.04 -25.11 -1.79
N THR A 140 1.19 -25.80 -1.72
CA THR A 140 1.78 -26.35 -0.50
C THR A 140 2.81 -25.46 0.16
N ASN A 141 3.17 -24.31 -0.42
CA ASN A 141 4.09 -23.36 0.23
C ASN A 141 3.36 -22.59 1.35
N GLU A 142 3.10 -23.29 2.46
CA GLU A 142 2.33 -22.83 3.63
C GLU A 142 2.90 -21.56 4.28
N ARG A 143 4.19 -21.27 4.07
CA ARG A 143 4.88 -20.10 4.65
C ARG A 143 4.25 -18.76 4.27
N ASN A 144 3.70 -18.62 3.06
CA ASN A 144 3.00 -17.39 2.63
C ASN A 144 1.54 -17.30 3.13
N ARG A 145 1.06 -18.31 3.88
CA ARG A 145 -0.30 -18.38 4.43
C ARG A 145 -0.36 -18.32 5.95
N VAL A 146 0.79 -18.13 6.61
CA VAL A 146 0.89 -18.02 8.06
C VAL A 146 0.48 -16.61 8.49
N LEU A 147 -0.46 -16.54 9.42
CA LEU A 147 -0.78 -15.28 10.09
C LEU A 147 0.24 -15.07 11.21
N SER A 148 0.59 -13.81 11.48
CA SER A 148 1.32 -13.42 12.69
C SER A 148 0.69 -14.09 13.92
N PRO A 149 1.48 -14.74 14.79
CA PRO A 149 0.97 -15.36 16.00
C PRO A 149 0.46 -14.31 17.00
N HIS A 150 0.91 -13.06 16.87
CA HIS A 150 0.53 -11.95 17.74
C HIS A 150 -0.51 -11.08 17.03
N PRO A 151 -1.77 -11.04 17.51
CA PRO A 151 -2.78 -10.17 16.95
C PRO A 151 -2.38 -8.70 17.14
N HIS A 152 -2.61 -7.88 16.12
CA HIS A 152 -2.49 -6.43 16.23
C HIS A 152 -3.75 -5.85 16.83
N ARG A 153 -3.62 -4.94 17.81
CA ARG A 153 -4.76 -4.25 18.44
C ARG A 153 -4.95 -2.87 17.80
N PHE A 154 -6.20 -2.52 17.48
CA PHE A 154 -6.62 -1.19 17.03
C PHE A 154 -7.92 -0.84 17.76
N GLY A 155 -7.85 0.14 18.67
CA GLY A 155 -8.94 0.43 19.60
C GLY A 155 -9.28 -0.79 20.48
N LYS A 156 -10.57 -1.12 20.58
CA LYS A 156 -11.01 -2.36 21.26
C LYS A 156 -10.99 -3.59 20.34
N ALA A 157 -10.59 -3.46 19.09
CA ALA A 157 -10.50 -4.57 18.15
C ALA A 157 -9.07 -5.14 18.07
N LYS A 158 -8.98 -6.41 17.68
CA LYS A 158 -7.72 -7.07 17.36
C LYS A 158 -7.86 -7.99 16.15
N VAL A 159 -6.80 -8.14 15.38
CA VAL A 159 -6.76 -8.97 14.18
C VAL A 159 -5.36 -9.53 13.96
N ASN A 160 -5.27 -10.80 13.57
CA ASN A 160 -4.04 -11.38 13.05
C ASN A 160 -3.91 -11.00 11.57
N PHE A 161 -2.70 -10.71 11.14
CA PHE A 161 -2.39 -10.27 9.78
C PHE A 161 -1.30 -11.19 9.20
N PRO A 162 -1.03 -11.14 7.88
CA PRO A 162 -0.04 -12.01 7.28
C PRO A 162 1.35 -11.80 7.88
N ASP A 163 2.05 -12.89 8.19
CA ASP A 163 3.41 -12.81 8.72
C ASP A 163 4.37 -12.17 7.70
N GLY A 164 5.36 -11.43 8.20
CA GLY A 164 6.35 -10.73 7.36
C GLY A 164 5.85 -9.51 6.57
N TRP A 165 4.59 -9.09 6.74
CA TRP A 165 4.08 -7.85 6.14
C TRP A 165 4.45 -6.64 6.99
N ASN A 166 4.70 -5.51 6.31
CA ASN A 166 5.05 -4.26 6.96
C ASN A 166 3.82 -3.64 7.62
N VAL A 167 3.95 -3.17 8.85
CA VAL A 167 2.88 -2.49 9.58
C VAL A 167 3.27 -1.03 9.80
N ARG A 168 2.36 -0.11 9.49
CA ARG A 168 2.51 1.31 9.80
C ARG A 168 1.18 1.93 10.23
N ASN A 169 1.27 2.97 11.05
CA ASN A 169 0.11 3.70 11.56
C ASN A 169 0.10 5.12 11.02
N VAL A 170 -1.08 5.59 10.61
CA VAL A 170 -1.33 6.95 10.15
C VAL A 170 -2.56 7.46 10.89
N GLY A 171 -2.34 8.11 12.05
CA GLY A 171 -3.44 8.46 12.96
C GLY A 171 -4.17 7.22 13.48
N LYS A 172 -5.50 7.16 13.27
CA LYS A 172 -6.34 6.00 13.59
C LYS A 172 -6.37 4.91 12.51
N LEU A 173 -5.67 5.12 11.40
CA LEU A 173 -5.58 4.16 10.30
C LEU A 173 -4.34 3.28 10.44
N PHE A 174 -4.56 1.99 10.59
CA PHE A 174 -3.52 0.97 10.59
C PHE A 174 -3.41 0.38 9.19
N ILE A 175 -2.21 0.37 8.63
CA ILE A 175 -1.92 -0.11 7.28
C ILE A 175 -0.92 -1.26 7.40
N ILE A 176 -1.33 -2.44 6.93
CA ILE A 176 -0.48 -3.63 6.83
C ILE A 176 -0.27 -3.90 5.35
N GLU A 177 0.96 -3.86 4.87
CA GLU A 177 1.28 -3.86 3.44
C GLU A 177 2.34 -4.92 3.12
N LYS A 178 2.16 -5.65 2.02
CA LYS A 178 3.14 -6.63 1.56
C LYS A 178 4.46 -5.91 1.25
N SER A 179 5.56 -6.50 1.71
CA SER A 179 6.91 -5.94 1.57
C SER A 179 7.38 -5.87 0.12
N GLU A 180 6.85 -6.72 -0.75
CA GLU A 180 7.12 -6.75 -2.18
C GLU A 180 5.87 -6.29 -2.95
N PRO A 181 6.04 -5.53 -4.05
CA PRO A 181 4.94 -5.25 -4.96
C PRO A 181 4.39 -6.56 -5.57
N GLY A 182 3.09 -6.56 -5.84
CA GLY A 182 2.42 -7.59 -6.64
C GLY A 182 2.34 -7.18 -8.11
N ALA A 183 1.32 -7.66 -8.80
CA ALA A 183 1.06 -7.31 -10.19
C ALA A 183 0.90 -5.80 -10.40
N ASP A 184 1.41 -5.31 -11.54
CA ASP A 184 1.40 -3.89 -11.95
C ASP A 184 1.99 -2.91 -10.91
N GLY A 185 2.93 -3.40 -10.09
CA GLY A 185 3.55 -2.63 -9.01
C GLY A 185 2.64 -2.39 -7.80
N PHE A 186 1.41 -2.91 -7.81
CA PHE A 186 0.47 -2.71 -6.72
C PHE A 186 0.88 -3.55 -5.52
N ARG A 187 1.16 -2.91 -4.38
CA ARG A 187 1.42 -3.61 -3.11
C ARG A 187 0.10 -4.02 -2.46
N PRO A 188 -0.20 -5.33 -2.30
CA PRO A 188 -1.35 -5.78 -1.54
C PRO A 188 -1.32 -5.24 -0.12
N LYS A 189 -2.47 -4.82 0.41
CA LYS A 189 -2.54 -4.18 1.72
C LYS A 189 -3.85 -4.45 2.45
N ILE A 190 -3.82 -4.28 3.77
CA ILE A 190 -4.96 -4.35 4.68
C ILE A 190 -5.01 -3.03 5.45
N HIS A 191 -6.18 -2.41 5.46
CA HIS A 191 -6.49 -1.23 6.26
C HIS A 191 -7.42 -1.62 7.41
N LEU A 192 -7.09 -1.12 8.60
CA LEU A 192 -7.90 -1.25 9.80
C LEU A 192 -8.10 0.12 10.42
N TYR A 193 -9.34 0.46 10.75
CA TYR A 193 -9.65 1.71 11.43
C TYR A 193 -11.00 1.61 12.14
N GLU A 194 -11.26 2.55 13.03
CA GLU A 194 -12.52 2.68 13.76
C GLU A 194 -13.07 4.10 13.61
N VAL A 195 -14.39 4.21 13.70
CA VAL A 195 -15.14 5.47 13.75
C VAL A 195 -16.23 5.36 14.79
N ASP A 196 -16.66 6.50 15.35
CA ASP A 196 -17.77 6.53 16.29
C ASP A 196 -19.02 5.91 15.66
N SER A 197 -19.72 5.06 16.41
CA SER A 197 -20.92 4.38 15.92
C SER A 197 -22.02 5.41 15.68
N VAL A 198 -22.68 5.31 14.52
CA VAL A 198 -23.90 6.08 14.25
C VAL A 198 -25.06 5.27 14.81
N PRO A 199 -25.79 5.78 15.83
CA PRO A 199 -26.89 5.04 16.41
C PRO A 199 -27.96 4.74 15.35
N ALA A 200 -28.14 3.46 15.07
CA ALA A 200 -29.38 2.87 14.58
C ALA A 200 -29.75 2.99 13.09
N MET A 201 -28.85 2.84 12.11
CA MET A 201 -29.28 2.53 10.71
C MET A 201 -28.26 1.64 9.97
N VAL A 202 -28.07 0.39 10.41
CA VAL A 202 -27.06 -0.53 9.82
C VAL A 202 -27.19 -0.70 8.29
N PRO A 203 -28.38 -1.00 7.71
CA PRO A 203 -28.51 -1.12 6.26
C PRO A 203 -28.14 0.17 5.52
N GLU A 204 -28.56 1.31 6.05
CA GLU A 204 -28.31 2.62 5.46
C GLU A 204 -26.84 3.03 5.60
N THR A 205 -26.17 2.61 6.68
CA THR A 205 -24.75 2.85 6.87
C THR A 205 -23.92 2.05 5.87
N VAL A 206 -24.32 0.80 5.57
CA VAL A 206 -23.68 0.00 4.52
C VAL A 206 -23.90 0.63 3.14
N ASP A 207 -25.13 1.07 2.85
CA ASP A 207 -25.44 1.76 1.59
C ASP A 207 -24.70 3.10 1.50
N MET A 208 -24.57 3.83 2.60
CA MET A 208 -23.77 5.04 2.69
C MET A 208 -22.29 4.77 2.43
N VAL A 209 -21.71 3.69 2.97
CA VAL A 209 -20.33 3.29 2.68
C VAL A 209 -20.17 2.99 1.20
N ARG A 210 -21.08 2.19 0.61
CA ARG A 210 -21.06 1.90 -0.84
C ARG A 210 -21.19 3.18 -1.67
N ASN A 211 -22.14 4.04 -1.35
CA ASN A 211 -22.41 5.26 -2.09
C ASN A 211 -21.22 6.22 -1.96
N THR A 212 -20.61 6.34 -0.78
CA THR A 212 -19.39 7.13 -0.55
C THR A 212 -18.23 6.61 -1.40
N LEU A 213 -17.98 5.30 -1.39
CA LEU A 213 -16.92 4.69 -2.21
C LEU A 213 -17.16 4.92 -3.71
N SER A 214 -18.39 4.69 -4.17
CA SER A 214 -18.78 4.92 -5.56
C SER A 214 -18.60 6.38 -5.96
N LYS A 215 -19.01 7.32 -5.10
CA LYS A 215 -18.91 8.77 -5.36
C LYS A 215 -17.47 9.26 -5.36
N GLN A 216 -16.63 8.75 -4.46
CA GLN A 216 -15.19 9.05 -4.42
C GLN A 216 -14.48 8.52 -5.67
N LEU A 217 -14.80 7.30 -6.11
CA LEU A 217 -14.23 6.75 -7.34
C LEU A 217 -14.74 7.47 -8.58
N ALA A 218 -16.02 7.86 -8.64
CA ALA A 218 -16.57 8.63 -9.76
C ALA A 218 -15.91 10.01 -9.95
N ALA A 219 -15.24 10.54 -8.92
CA ALA A 219 -14.45 11.77 -9.04
C ALA A 219 -13.10 11.56 -9.77
N ILE A 220 -12.68 10.30 -9.95
CA ILE A 220 -11.47 9.94 -10.68
C ILE A 220 -11.84 9.64 -12.14
N LYS A 221 -11.15 10.30 -13.08
CA LYS A 221 -11.38 10.11 -14.51
C LYS A 221 -11.21 8.62 -14.88
N ASP A 222 -12.16 8.09 -15.63
CA ASP A 222 -12.20 6.71 -16.14
C ASP A 222 -12.23 5.61 -15.06
N ALA A 223 -12.47 5.98 -13.79
CA ALA A 223 -12.59 4.99 -12.75
C ALA A 223 -13.93 4.26 -12.80
N LYS A 224 -13.89 2.96 -12.50
CA LYS A 224 -15.06 2.09 -12.42
C LYS A 224 -15.15 1.48 -11.03
N PHE A 225 -16.36 1.26 -10.55
CA PHE A 225 -16.63 0.62 -9.27
C PHE A 225 -17.77 -0.37 -9.41
N GLU A 226 -17.58 -1.57 -8.88
CA GLU A 226 -18.56 -2.63 -8.90
C GLU A 226 -18.59 -3.36 -7.55
N VAL A 227 -19.79 -3.62 -7.05
CA VAL A 227 -20.00 -4.51 -5.90
C VAL A 227 -20.15 -5.92 -6.44
N LEU A 228 -19.22 -6.80 -6.08
CA LEU A 228 -19.20 -8.20 -6.53
C LEU A 228 -20.07 -9.08 -5.64
N ASP A 229 -20.01 -8.85 -4.33
CA ASP A 229 -20.76 -9.61 -3.33
C ASP A 229 -21.05 -8.75 -2.10
N ARG A 230 -22.21 -8.97 -1.48
CA ARG A 230 -22.63 -8.31 -0.25
C ARG A 230 -23.35 -9.33 0.62
N SER A 231 -22.82 -9.58 1.81
CA SER A 231 -23.53 -10.41 2.77
C SER A 231 -24.70 -9.64 3.39
N GLN A 232 -25.74 -10.36 3.77
CA GLN A 232 -26.71 -9.84 4.73
C GLN A 232 -26.00 -9.50 6.07
N PRO A 233 -26.50 -8.52 6.85
CA PRO A 233 -26.00 -8.28 8.18
C PRO A 233 -26.07 -9.54 9.04
N LYS A 234 -24.93 -9.96 9.59
CA LYS A 234 -24.83 -11.12 10.48
C LYS A 234 -24.81 -10.63 11.92
N ALA A 235 -25.83 -10.98 12.70
CA ALA A 235 -25.85 -10.69 14.13
C ALA A 235 -24.75 -11.46 14.86
N ILE A 236 -24.07 -10.76 15.77
CA ILE A 236 -23.12 -11.29 16.75
C ILE A 236 -23.79 -11.15 18.11
N ALA A 237 -24.12 -12.28 18.74
CA ALA A 237 -24.94 -12.33 19.94
C ALA A 237 -24.37 -11.42 21.04
N GLY A 238 -25.20 -10.48 21.53
CA GLY A 238 -24.87 -9.57 22.62
C GLY A 238 -23.90 -8.44 22.25
N VAL A 239 -23.41 -8.36 21.01
CA VAL A 239 -22.28 -7.49 20.63
C VAL A 239 -22.61 -6.56 19.46
N GLY A 240 -23.35 -7.04 18.45
CA GLY A 240 -23.72 -6.18 17.32
C GLY A 240 -23.90 -6.93 16.02
N PHE A 241 -23.46 -6.35 14.90
CA PHE A 241 -23.63 -6.92 13.57
C PHE A 241 -22.38 -6.76 12.72
N ASP A 242 -22.10 -7.73 11.87
CA ASP A 242 -21.02 -7.68 10.89
C ASP A 242 -21.59 -7.77 9.47
N VAL A 243 -21.05 -6.97 8.56
CA VAL A 243 -21.40 -6.98 7.13
C VAL A 243 -20.15 -7.17 6.31
N ASN A 244 -20.17 -8.12 5.38
CA ASN A 244 -19.08 -8.34 4.43
C ASN A 244 -19.44 -7.76 3.06
N LEU A 245 -18.46 -7.14 2.42
CA LEU A 245 -18.58 -6.51 1.12
C LEU A 245 -17.35 -6.84 0.27
N SER A 246 -17.56 -7.41 -0.91
CA SER A 246 -16.53 -7.61 -1.92
C SER A 246 -16.76 -6.63 -3.07
N THR A 247 -15.71 -5.94 -3.52
CA THR A 247 -15.83 -4.97 -4.62
C THR A 247 -14.64 -5.08 -5.57
N ALA A 248 -14.88 -4.71 -6.83
CA ALA A 248 -13.86 -4.43 -7.81
C ALA A 248 -13.86 -2.94 -8.14
N SER A 249 -12.69 -2.39 -8.41
CA SER A 249 -12.55 -1.03 -8.91
C SER A 249 -11.44 -0.96 -9.95
N THR A 250 -11.64 -0.15 -10.99
CA THR A 250 -10.59 0.19 -11.96
C THR A 250 -10.18 1.63 -11.73
N VAL A 251 -8.89 1.90 -11.56
CA VAL A 251 -8.33 3.26 -11.41
C VAL A 251 -7.03 3.33 -12.19
N GLY A 252 -6.92 4.25 -13.16
CA GLY A 252 -5.71 4.39 -13.97
C GLY A 252 -5.33 3.10 -14.72
N GLY A 253 -6.31 2.37 -15.24
CA GLY A 253 -6.11 1.09 -15.93
C GLY A 253 -5.89 -0.11 -15.00
N ARG A 254 -5.48 0.10 -13.74
CA ARG A 254 -5.27 -0.98 -12.76
C ARG A 254 -6.60 -1.46 -12.19
N LYS A 255 -6.80 -2.78 -12.14
CA LYS A 255 -8.00 -3.39 -11.55
C LYS A 255 -7.69 -3.93 -10.17
N ILE A 256 -8.33 -3.35 -9.16
CA ILE A 256 -8.14 -3.69 -7.76
C ILE A 256 -9.38 -4.41 -7.25
N ARG A 257 -9.19 -5.57 -6.64
CA ARG A 257 -10.21 -6.30 -5.91
C ARG A 257 -10.03 -6.06 -4.41
N SER A 258 -11.14 -6.11 -3.69
CA SER A 258 -11.13 -5.82 -2.26
C SER A 258 -12.20 -6.57 -1.48
N LEU A 259 -11.81 -6.98 -0.27
CA LEU A 259 -12.66 -7.66 0.72
C LEU A 259 -12.77 -6.75 1.94
N ARG A 260 -14.00 -6.41 2.33
CA ARG A 260 -14.26 -5.56 3.49
C ARG A 260 -15.17 -6.25 4.49
N THR A 261 -14.93 -5.94 5.76
CA THR A 261 -15.84 -6.24 6.86
C THR A 261 -16.08 -4.97 7.64
N ILE A 262 -17.36 -4.68 7.88
CA ILE A 262 -17.82 -3.57 8.70
C ILE A 262 -18.46 -4.18 9.93
N ALA A 263 -17.85 -3.99 11.08
CA ALA A 263 -18.27 -4.53 12.37
C ALA A 263 -18.88 -3.41 13.21
N PHE A 264 -20.21 -3.40 13.29
CA PHE A 264 -20.99 -2.43 14.05
C PHE A 264 -21.09 -2.85 15.51
N ARG A 265 -20.68 -1.98 16.44
CA ARG A 265 -20.80 -2.16 17.89
C ARG A 265 -21.54 -0.96 18.50
N ALA A 266 -21.82 -1.06 19.80
CA ALA A 266 -22.58 -0.03 20.52
C ALA A 266 -21.92 1.36 20.43
N GLU A 267 -20.60 1.44 20.64
CA GLU A 267 -19.88 2.71 20.71
C GLU A 267 -19.11 3.06 19.44
N GLN A 268 -18.62 2.04 18.71
CA GLN A 268 -17.71 2.21 17.58
C GLN A 268 -18.10 1.29 16.42
N THR A 269 -17.77 1.69 15.19
CA THR A 269 -17.80 0.85 14.00
C THR A 269 -16.37 0.59 13.52
N TYR A 270 -16.03 -0.68 13.34
CA TYR A 270 -14.70 -1.13 12.97
C TYR A 270 -14.68 -1.56 11.51
N PHE A 271 -13.65 -1.16 10.80
CA PHE A 271 -13.45 -1.48 9.39
C PHE A 271 -12.22 -2.35 9.21
N PHE A 272 -12.40 -3.47 8.51
CA PHE A 272 -11.34 -4.26 7.91
C PHE A 272 -11.47 -4.13 6.40
N SER A 273 -10.41 -3.77 5.69
CA SER A 273 -10.42 -3.70 4.23
C SER A 273 -9.11 -4.24 3.66
N ALA A 274 -9.16 -5.35 2.93
CA ALA A 274 -8.02 -5.92 2.23
C ALA A 274 -8.12 -5.65 0.72
N TYR A 275 -6.99 -5.35 0.09
CA TYR A 275 -6.89 -4.95 -1.32
C TYR A 275 -5.75 -5.72 -2.00
N ALA A 276 -5.99 -6.17 -3.23
CA ALA A 276 -4.94 -6.67 -4.11
C ALA A 276 -5.29 -6.36 -5.57
N HIS A 277 -4.27 -6.41 -6.44
CA HIS A 277 -4.50 -6.40 -7.87
C HIS A 277 -5.35 -7.63 -8.28
N GLU A 278 -6.14 -7.52 -9.35
CA GLU A 278 -7.00 -8.61 -9.81
C GLU A 278 -6.21 -9.89 -10.11
N ASN A 279 -4.99 -9.76 -10.66
CA ASN A 279 -4.13 -10.90 -10.97
C ASN A 279 -3.59 -11.62 -9.73
N ASP A 280 -3.39 -10.90 -8.62
CA ASP A 280 -2.91 -11.47 -7.35
C ASP A 280 -4.07 -11.97 -6.47
N TRP A 281 -5.31 -11.61 -6.83
CA TRP A 281 -6.48 -11.81 -5.97
C TRP A 281 -6.73 -13.28 -5.66
N VAL A 282 -6.61 -14.16 -6.67
CA VAL A 282 -6.89 -15.60 -6.52
C VAL A 282 -6.00 -16.23 -5.44
N GLU A 283 -4.74 -15.79 -5.35
CA GLU A 283 -3.78 -16.31 -4.37
C GLU A 283 -4.00 -15.69 -2.98
N LEU A 284 -4.32 -14.40 -2.92
CA LEU A 284 -4.40 -13.64 -1.67
C LEU A 284 -5.77 -13.67 -1.00
N GLU A 285 -6.84 -13.97 -1.73
CA GLU A 285 -8.20 -13.96 -1.19
C GLU A 285 -8.35 -14.91 0.01
N GLY A 286 -7.77 -16.11 -0.08
CA GLY A 286 -7.79 -17.09 1.00
C GLY A 286 -7.08 -16.55 2.26
N LEU A 287 -5.95 -15.88 2.09
CA LEU A 287 -5.20 -15.25 3.17
C LEU A 287 -5.97 -14.07 3.78
N PHE A 288 -6.58 -13.21 2.96
CA PHE A 288 -7.39 -12.09 3.43
C PHE A 288 -8.61 -12.56 4.21
N LYS A 289 -9.30 -13.61 3.74
CA LYS A 289 -10.41 -14.23 4.48
C LYS A 289 -9.94 -14.80 5.82
N LYS A 290 -8.77 -15.45 5.88
CA LYS A 290 -8.16 -15.91 7.14
C LYS A 290 -7.91 -14.75 8.10
N CYS A 291 -7.26 -13.67 7.64
CA CYS A 291 -7.00 -12.47 8.46
C CYS A 291 -8.32 -11.90 9.01
N ARG A 292 -9.28 -11.64 8.11
CA ARG A 292 -10.62 -11.14 8.46
C ARG A 292 -11.29 -12.00 9.53
N ASN A 293 -11.23 -13.32 9.41
CA ASN A 293 -11.87 -14.23 10.37
C ASN A 293 -11.23 -14.20 11.77
N THR A 294 -10.04 -13.60 11.92
CA THR A 294 -9.42 -13.38 13.24
C THR A 294 -9.83 -12.05 13.88
N LEU A 295 -10.58 -11.19 13.17
CA LEU A 295 -11.08 -9.94 13.72
C LEU A 295 -11.98 -10.24 14.94
N LYS A 296 -11.56 -9.74 16.10
CA LYS A 296 -12.31 -9.81 17.35
C LYS A 296 -12.43 -8.41 17.92
N VAL A 297 -13.64 -8.01 18.30
CA VAL A 297 -13.88 -6.76 19.00
C VAL A 297 -14.20 -7.08 20.46
N GLU A 298 -13.43 -6.51 21.37
CA GLU A 298 -13.66 -6.60 22.81
C GLU A 298 -14.63 -5.50 23.21
N GLU A 299 -15.66 -5.82 24.01
CA GLU A 299 -16.60 -4.84 24.55
C GLU A 299 -16.36 -4.60 26.03
#